data_AF-A0A2T4XXN9-F1
#
_entry.id   AF-A0A2T4XXN9-F1
#
_cell.length_a   1.000
_cell.length_b   1.000
_cell.length_c   1.000
_cell.angle_alpha   90.00
_cell.angle_beta   90.00
_cell.angle_gamma   90.00
#
_symmetry.space_group_name_H-M   'P 1'
#
loop_
_entity.id
_entity.type
_entity.pdbx_description
1 polymer ?
#
loop_
_entity_poly.entity_id
_entity_poly.type
_entity_poly.pdbx_seq_one_letter_code
_entity_poly.pdbx_strand_id
1 'polypeptide(L)'
;MNTLRRKWQSLPRGIVVLITALVIYTPLSFIVIQSFLSAPFFSPSKEWSFESFEFIFTDPDFYKALKSGFILAFGLVFISIPLGGVLAFLMVRTDLPGRRLIEPLILVPIFVSPMVLGFGYVVAAGPVGFLSQWAEALIGFVPWNIYDMSSIVVIAGLTHVPHAYLYISSALRSVGSDVEEAARTAGASPWQVMTSVSLPMVRPSILYATVLLFFLGLEVFGLMLVLGDPEGNMVLATYLYKLTNKMGTPSYNLMAAVAVVLICITIPLVMLQRRLMRTANRFVTMKGKASQARALPLGKWRWVAGAVIAFWLTVTIGVPLLGVVLRAFISNWGVGVSLWDELSLNTFRTIWAQPNLLRAIVNSMAIGVIGGALAVVCYLFVGIAMHRKPDNTTRFLDYSVLVPRAVPGLLAGLAFLWVFLFLPMWLDNALKSGWLSGFAWTDWMRENVIVWLRSLRSTIFSVWLAYTVVWMAYGLRLISSTLLQVGPELEEAARSTGATRGQITRHVTIPLSRYGLIGSWLLMFLIFEREYSTGVYLLSPGTETIGSMLVSLWAAGAIDIVAALSFINILLVVVGLGIALRFGVKIHD
;
A
#
# COMPACT_ATOMS: atom_id res chain seq x y z
N MET A 1 -36.96 -24.59 -19.08
CA MET A 1 -35.70 -25.23 -18.64
C MET A 1 -34.43 -24.36 -18.82
N ASN A 2 -34.27 -23.61 -19.93
CA ASN A 2 -33.09 -22.76 -20.18
C ASN A 2 -32.93 -21.53 -19.25
N THR A 3 -34.04 -20.99 -18.73
CA THR A 3 -34.02 -19.86 -17.77
C THR A 3 -33.56 -20.27 -16.37
N LEU A 4 -33.94 -21.45 -15.90
CA LEU A 4 -33.51 -22.02 -14.63
C LEU A 4 -32.02 -22.43 -14.67
N ARG A 5 -31.55 -23.03 -15.77
CA ARG A 5 -30.11 -23.31 -15.98
C ARG A 5 -29.26 -22.03 -16.01
N ARG A 6 -29.75 -20.94 -16.63
CA ARG A 6 -29.10 -19.62 -16.58
C ARG A 6 -29.04 -19.05 -15.16
N LYS A 7 -30.11 -19.15 -14.37
CA LYS A 7 -30.15 -18.69 -12.96
C LYS A 7 -29.13 -19.43 -12.08
N TRP A 8 -29.01 -20.75 -12.22
CA TRP A 8 -28.04 -21.57 -11.48
C TRP A 8 -26.59 -21.31 -11.92
N GLN A 9 -26.34 -20.99 -13.19
CA GLN A 9 -25.01 -20.56 -13.65
C GLN A 9 -24.64 -19.13 -13.21
N SER A 10 -25.62 -18.27 -12.90
CA SER A 10 -25.39 -16.91 -12.39
C SER A 10 -25.31 -16.80 -10.86
N LEU A 11 -25.88 -17.75 -10.12
CA LEU A 11 -25.84 -17.84 -8.66
C LEU A 11 -24.42 -17.74 -8.06
N PRO A 12 -23.39 -18.48 -8.56
CA PRO A 12 -22.03 -18.34 -8.03
C PRO A 12 -21.45 -16.94 -8.25
N ARG A 13 -21.83 -16.25 -9.33
CA ARG A 13 -21.41 -14.87 -9.58
C ARG A 13 -22.11 -13.87 -8.66
N GLY A 14 -23.43 -14.03 -8.48
CA GLY A 14 -24.23 -13.16 -7.61
C GLY A 14 -23.73 -13.18 -6.16
N ILE A 15 -23.37 -14.37 -5.66
CA ILE A 15 -22.79 -14.53 -4.32
C ILE A 15 -21.45 -13.80 -4.20
N VAL A 16 -20.53 -13.97 -5.16
CA VAL A 16 -19.24 -13.26 -5.17
C VAL A 16 -19.45 -11.75 -5.18
N VAL A 17 -20.37 -11.24 -6.01
CA VAL A 17 -20.69 -9.81 -6.08
C VAL A 17 -21.22 -9.30 -4.74
N LEU A 18 -22.16 -10.03 -4.14
CA LEU A 18 -22.78 -9.65 -2.87
C LEU A 18 -21.77 -9.63 -1.73
N ILE A 19 -20.97 -10.70 -1.58
CA ILE A 19 -19.93 -10.77 -0.55
C ILE A 19 -18.92 -9.64 -0.73
N THR A 20 -18.47 -9.40 -1.96
CA THR A 20 -17.51 -8.33 -2.26
C THR A 20 -18.10 -6.97 -1.89
N ALA A 21 -19.35 -6.70 -2.25
CA ALA A 21 -20.02 -5.45 -1.90
C ALA A 21 -20.17 -5.29 -0.38
N LEU A 22 -20.62 -6.31 0.34
CA LEU A 22 -20.77 -6.27 1.79
C LEU A 22 -19.44 -5.97 2.47
N VAL A 23 -18.39 -6.72 2.13
CA VAL A 23 -17.07 -6.57 2.75
C VAL A 23 -16.45 -5.18 2.50
N ILE A 24 -16.77 -4.52 1.39
CA ILE A 24 -16.33 -3.15 1.08
C ILE A 24 -17.17 -2.09 1.81
N TYR A 25 -18.49 -2.18 1.69
CA TYR A 25 -19.38 -1.09 2.10
C TYR A 25 -19.75 -1.14 3.58
N THR A 26 -19.72 -2.31 4.22
CA THR A 26 -19.99 -2.44 5.65
C THR A 26 -19.00 -1.62 6.51
N PRO A 27 -17.66 -1.74 6.39
CA PRO A 27 -16.74 -0.91 7.19
C PRO A 27 -16.92 0.60 6.92
N LEU A 28 -17.15 0.98 5.66
CA LEU A 28 -17.40 2.37 5.29
C LEU A 28 -18.69 2.92 5.91
N SER A 29 -19.76 2.14 5.92
CA SER A 29 -21.01 2.54 6.55
C SER A 29 -20.84 2.76 8.05
N PHE A 30 -20.03 1.94 8.73
CA PHE A 30 -19.74 2.16 10.15
C PHE A 30 -18.98 3.46 10.38
N ILE A 31 -18.02 3.81 9.51
CA ILE A 31 -17.35 5.11 9.59
C ILE A 31 -18.35 6.26 9.46
N VAL A 32 -19.14 6.25 8.39
CA VAL A 32 -20.09 7.34 8.12
C VAL A 32 -21.13 7.44 9.22
N ILE A 33 -21.67 6.34 9.72
CA ILE A 33 -22.68 6.41 10.77
C ILE A 33 -22.03 6.86 12.10
N GLN A 34 -20.83 6.39 12.46
CA GLN A 34 -20.15 6.77 13.71
C GLN A 34 -19.83 8.27 13.77
N SER A 35 -19.59 8.92 12.62
CA SER A 35 -19.26 10.35 12.58
C SER A 35 -20.43 11.25 12.95
N PHE A 36 -21.67 10.78 12.80
CA PHE A 36 -22.87 11.51 13.19
C PHE A 36 -23.41 11.12 14.56
N LEU A 37 -22.65 10.37 15.36
CA LEU A 37 -23.01 10.03 16.73
C LEU A 37 -22.20 10.85 17.73
N SER A 38 -22.84 11.32 18.80
CA SER A 38 -22.19 12.01 19.92
C SER A 38 -21.29 11.08 20.75
N ALA A 39 -21.58 9.78 20.75
CA ALA A 39 -20.87 8.77 21.53
C ALA A 39 -20.59 7.52 20.67
N PRO A 40 -19.73 6.59 21.15
CA PRO A 40 -19.50 5.32 20.46
C PRO A 40 -20.81 4.54 20.28
N PHE A 41 -20.95 3.77 19.20
CA PHE A 41 -22.17 3.01 18.90
C PHE A 41 -22.71 2.13 20.04
N PHE A 42 -21.83 1.67 20.92
CA PHE A 42 -22.17 0.81 22.04
C PHE A 42 -22.60 1.59 23.29
N SER A 43 -22.44 2.91 23.29
CA SER A 43 -22.92 3.74 24.40
C SER A 43 -24.45 3.84 24.36
N PRO A 44 -25.13 3.62 25.50
CA PRO A 44 -26.56 3.92 25.63
C PRO A 44 -26.86 5.41 25.41
N SER A 45 -25.90 6.29 25.71
CA SER A 45 -26.04 7.75 25.61
C SER A 45 -25.82 8.30 24.19
N LYS A 46 -25.75 7.45 23.16
CA LYS A 46 -25.50 7.90 21.80
C LYS A 46 -26.70 8.67 21.26
N GLU A 47 -26.43 9.83 20.70
CA GLU A 47 -27.42 10.65 20.02
C GLU A 47 -26.89 11.05 18.65
N TRP A 48 -27.80 11.36 17.73
CA TRP A 48 -27.41 11.91 16.45
C TRP A 48 -26.97 13.36 16.66
N SER A 49 -25.73 13.69 16.31
CA SER A 49 -25.14 14.99 16.58
C SER A 49 -24.07 15.35 15.52
N PHE A 50 -23.89 16.66 15.32
CA PHE A 50 -22.80 17.24 14.52
C PHE A 50 -21.63 17.74 15.36
N GLU A 51 -21.67 17.56 16.69
CA GLU A 51 -20.65 18.02 17.65
C GLU A 51 -19.24 17.53 17.28
N SER A 52 -19.12 16.30 16.77
CA SER A 52 -17.83 15.76 16.33
C SER A 52 -17.21 16.59 15.19
N PHE A 53 -18.03 17.08 14.25
CA PHE A 53 -17.58 17.95 13.17
C PHE A 53 -17.27 19.35 13.67
N GLU A 54 -18.08 19.89 14.58
CA GLU A 54 -17.83 21.18 15.23
C GLU A 54 -16.50 21.17 15.98
N PHE A 55 -16.22 20.13 16.76
CA PHE A 55 -14.96 19.96 17.49
C PHE A 55 -13.76 19.96 16.53
N ILE A 56 -13.81 19.18 15.45
CA ILE A 56 -12.68 19.07 14.51
C ILE A 56 -12.48 20.37 13.73
N PHE A 57 -13.56 21.03 13.31
CA PHE A 57 -13.47 22.29 12.57
C PHE A 57 -13.14 23.50 13.44
N THR A 58 -13.17 23.36 14.77
CA THR A 58 -12.68 24.38 15.72
C THR A 58 -11.27 24.07 16.24
N ASP A 59 -10.78 22.83 16.11
CA ASP A 59 -9.44 22.41 16.54
C ASP A 59 -8.35 22.98 15.61
N PRO A 60 -7.43 23.85 16.10
CA PRO A 60 -6.34 24.38 15.30
C PRO A 60 -5.39 23.28 14.78
N ASP A 61 -5.25 22.17 15.51
CA ASP A 61 -4.38 21.06 15.09
C ASP A 61 -4.90 20.38 13.82
N PHE A 62 -6.22 20.36 13.62
CA PHE A 62 -6.82 19.80 12.41
C PHE A 62 -6.41 20.58 11.16
N TYR A 63 -6.44 21.92 11.20
CA TYR A 63 -6.02 22.75 10.06
C TYR A 63 -4.51 22.70 9.83
N LYS A 64 -3.70 22.64 10.90
CA LYS A 64 -2.26 22.41 10.79
C LYS A 64 -1.98 21.07 10.10
N ALA A 65 -2.70 20.02 10.50
CA ALA A 65 -2.60 18.69 9.94
C ALA A 65 -3.02 18.65 8.46
N LEU A 66 -4.12 19.32 8.11
CA LEU A 66 -4.61 19.45 6.74
C LEU A 66 -3.58 20.17 5.86
N LYS A 67 -3.10 21.34 6.29
CA LYS A 67 -2.11 22.15 5.55
C LYS A 67 -0.82 21.36 5.32
N SER A 68 -0.29 20.73 6.37
CA SER A 68 0.91 19.91 6.30
C SER A 68 0.75 18.71 5.37
N GLY A 69 -0.42 18.05 5.39
CA GLY A 69 -0.74 16.97 4.45
C GLY A 69 -0.70 17.40 2.99
N PHE A 70 -1.24 18.59 2.68
CA PHE A 70 -1.15 19.15 1.33
C PHE A 70 0.28 19.55 0.95
N ILE A 71 1.03 20.20 1.84
CA ILE A 71 2.44 20.56 1.61
C ILE A 71 3.25 19.30 1.29
N LEU A 72 3.05 18.24 2.07
CA LEU A 72 3.70 16.96 1.87
C LEU A 72 3.32 16.34 0.52
N ALA A 73 2.02 16.29 0.19
CA ALA A 73 1.53 15.71 -1.06
C ALA A 73 2.02 16.45 -2.31
N PHE A 74 1.98 17.79 -2.30
CA PHE A 74 2.49 18.60 -3.40
C PHE A 74 4.01 18.47 -3.54
N GLY A 75 4.73 18.56 -2.42
CA GLY A 75 6.19 18.44 -2.41
C GLY A 75 6.67 17.06 -2.88
N LEU A 76 6.01 16.00 -2.43
CA LEU A 76 6.27 14.63 -2.86
C LEU A 76 6.09 14.50 -4.37
N VAL A 77 4.99 14.99 -4.94
CA VAL A 77 4.73 14.95 -6.39
C VAL A 77 5.77 15.76 -7.16
N PHE A 78 6.07 16.98 -6.67
CA PHE A 78 7.03 17.89 -7.30
C PHE A 78 8.42 17.27 -7.44
N ILE A 79 8.83 16.42 -6.49
CA ILE A 79 10.14 15.74 -6.52
C ILE A 79 10.05 14.41 -7.29
N SER A 80 9.07 13.57 -6.94
CA SER A 80 8.98 12.20 -7.41
C SER A 80 8.66 12.06 -8.91
N ILE A 81 7.80 12.94 -9.47
CA ILE A 81 7.37 12.84 -10.88
C ILE A 81 8.49 13.22 -11.84
N PRO A 82 9.18 14.37 -11.70
CA PRO A 82 10.31 14.70 -12.57
C PRO A 82 11.44 13.68 -12.47
N LEU A 83 11.85 13.31 -11.25
CA LEU A 83 12.93 12.35 -11.05
C LEU A 83 12.56 10.95 -11.54
N GLY A 84 11.34 10.49 -11.27
CA GLY A 84 10.83 9.21 -11.76
C GLY A 84 10.67 9.17 -13.28
N GLY A 85 10.28 10.27 -13.91
CA GLY A 85 10.21 10.40 -15.36
C GLY A 85 11.57 10.35 -16.03
N VAL A 86 12.57 11.07 -15.48
CA VAL A 86 13.96 11.01 -15.94
C VAL A 86 14.52 9.60 -15.75
N LEU A 87 14.33 9.00 -14.58
CA LEU A 87 14.77 7.64 -14.28
C LEU A 87 14.15 6.62 -15.23
N ALA A 88 12.84 6.74 -15.50
CA ALA A 88 12.13 5.85 -16.43
C ALA A 88 12.68 5.97 -17.86
N PHE A 89 12.93 7.19 -18.33
CA PHE A 89 13.54 7.39 -19.65
C PHE A 89 14.96 6.79 -19.71
N LEU A 90 15.81 7.06 -18.73
CA LEU A 90 17.18 6.53 -18.69
C LEU A 90 17.18 4.99 -18.70
N MET A 91 16.38 4.35 -17.86
CA MET A 91 16.34 2.90 -17.74
C MET A 91 15.73 2.19 -18.96
N VAL A 92 14.72 2.79 -19.61
CA VAL A 92 13.98 2.16 -20.70
C VAL A 92 14.57 2.47 -22.07
N ARG A 93 15.02 3.71 -22.29
CA ARG A 93 15.37 4.22 -23.63
C ARG A 93 16.87 4.35 -23.87
N THR A 94 17.74 4.32 -22.85
CA THR A 94 19.17 4.62 -23.01
C THR A 94 20.11 3.44 -22.74
N ASP A 95 21.39 3.62 -23.04
CA ASP A 95 22.48 2.64 -22.80
C ASP A 95 23.08 2.71 -21.38
N LEU A 96 22.26 3.02 -20.38
CA LEU A 96 22.69 3.15 -18.98
C LEU A 96 23.48 1.92 -18.48
N PRO A 97 24.69 2.10 -17.91
CA PRO A 97 25.48 0.98 -17.41
C PRO A 97 24.81 0.32 -16.19
N GLY A 98 24.99 -0.99 -16.04
CA GLY A 98 24.52 -1.70 -14.83
C GLY A 98 23.00 -1.82 -14.67
N ARG A 99 22.20 -1.52 -15.70
CA ARG A 99 20.72 -1.53 -15.63
C ARG A 99 20.09 -2.76 -14.97
N ARG A 100 20.68 -3.95 -15.15
CA ARG A 100 20.18 -5.22 -14.56
C ARG A 100 20.30 -5.26 -13.04
N LEU A 101 21.29 -4.57 -12.47
CA LEU A 101 21.50 -4.45 -11.02
C LEU A 101 20.69 -3.29 -10.45
N ILE A 102 20.60 -2.19 -11.20
CA ILE A 102 19.87 -0.98 -10.79
C ILE A 102 18.36 -1.24 -10.74
N GLU A 103 17.80 -1.98 -11.71
CA GLU A 103 16.35 -2.16 -11.85
C GLU A 103 15.70 -2.78 -10.60
N PRO A 104 16.20 -3.88 -10.00
CA PRO A 104 15.67 -4.39 -8.73
C PRO A 104 15.86 -3.42 -7.55
N LEU A 105 17.00 -2.72 -7.50
CA LEU A 105 17.31 -1.78 -6.41
C LEU A 105 16.35 -0.59 -6.38
N ILE A 106 15.95 -0.07 -7.54
CA ILE A 106 14.94 1.00 -7.64
C ILE A 106 13.64 0.58 -6.94
N LEU A 107 13.29 -0.71 -6.93
CA LEU A 107 12.02 -1.19 -6.38
C LEU A 107 12.05 -1.43 -4.87
N VAL A 108 13.24 -1.48 -4.25
CA VAL A 108 13.39 -1.77 -2.81
C VAL A 108 12.58 -0.80 -1.92
N PRO A 109 12.58 0.53 -2.12
CA PRO A 109 11.78 1.45 -1.31
C PRO A 109 10.28 1.20 -1.36
N ILE A 110 9.78 0.54 -2.40
CA ILE A 110 8.37 0.15 -2.48
C ILE A 110 8.09 -0.98 -1.50
N PHE A 111 9.01 -1.93 -1.35
CA PHE A 111 8.78 -3.09 -0.50
C PHE A 111 9.19 -2.87 0.96
N VAL A 112 10.00 -1.86 1.26
CA VAL A 112 10.32 -1.47 2.64
C VAL A 112 9.24 -0.53 3.17
N SER A 113 8.77 -0.76 4.39
CA SER A 113 7.78 0.11 5.02
C SER A 113 8.30 1.56 5.16
N PRO A 114 7.51 2.58 4.82
CA PRO A 114 7.85 3.99 5.07
C PRO A 114 8.19 4.29 6.53
N MET A 115 7.64 3.54 7.48
CA MET A 115 7.99 3.66 8.90
C MET A 115 9.41 3.18 9.16
N VAL A 116 9.81 2.04 8.57
CA VAL A 116 11.17 1.49 8.68
C VAL A 116 12.18 2.43 8.03
N LEU A 117 11.84 3.01 6.87
CA LEU A 117 12.68 4.02 6.22
C LEU A 117 12.82 5.28 7.08
N GLY A 118 11.71 5.81 7.61
CA GLY A 118 11.73 6.95 8.53
C GLY A 118 12.60 6.70 9.75
N PHE A 119 12.47 5.51 10.36
CA PHE A 119 13.31 5.10 11.48
C PHE A 119 14.80 5.05 11.10
N GLY A 120 15.11 4.45 9.95
CA GLY A 120 16.47 4.44 9.42
C GLY A 120 17.06 5.83 9.24
N TYR A 121 16.27 6.80 8.76
CA TYR A 121 16.71 8.19 8.66
C TYR A 121 16.93 8.85 10.02
N VAL A 122 16.09 8.57 11.03
CA VAL A 122 16.31 9.06 12.40
C VAL A 122 17.64 8.57 12.94
N VAL A 123 17.94 7.29 12.80
CA VAL A 123 19.22 6.73 13.24
C VAL A 123 20.40 7.28 12.44
N ALA A 124 20.23 7.48 11.12
CA ALA A 124 21.34 7.88 10.28
C ALA A 124 21.65 9.37 10.35
N ALA A 125 20.63 10.22 10.22
CA ALA A 125 20.74 11.66 10.01
C ALA A 125 19.99 12.48 11.07
N GLY A 126 19.45 11.85 12.13
CA GLY A 126 18.94 12.57 13.30
C GLY A 126 20.04 13.31 14.06
N PRO A 127 19.71 14.09 15.09
CA PRO A 127 20.68 14.92 15.82
C PRO A 127 21.87 14.13 16.38
N VAL A 128 21.63 12.89 16.83
CA VAL A 128 22.66 11.96 17.33
C VAL A 128 22.99 10.85 16.33
N GLY A 129 22.59 11.00 15.06
CA GLY A 129 22.80 10.01 14.02
C GLY A 129 24.24 9.96 13.53
N PHE A 130 24.69 8.82 13.01
CA PHE A 130 26.09 8.64 12.63
C PHE A 130 26.54 9.60 11.50
N LEU A 131 25.66 9.93 10.54
CA LEU A 131 25.98 10.92 9.51
C LEU A 131 26.09 12.33 10.10
N SER A 132 25.23 12.66 11.05
CA SER A 132 25.25 13.97 11.72
C SER A 132 26.51 14.12 12.57
N GLN A 133 26.91 13.08 13.29
CA GLN A 133 28.17 13.07 14.04
C GLN A 133 29.39 13.17 13.12
N TRP A 134 29.37 12.50 11.96
CA TRP A 134 30.44 12.65 10.97
C TRP A 134 30.48 14.04 10.34
N ALA A 135 29.33 14.66 10.05
CA ALA A 135 29.27 16.03 9.59
C ALA A 135 29.83 17.00 10.64
N GLU A 136 29.40 16.87 11.89
CA GLU A 136 29.93 17.67 13.00
C GLU A 136 31.46 17.53 13.11
N ALA A 137 31.99 16.31 13.00
CA ALA A 137 33.44 16.07 13.09
C ALA A 137 34.23 16.60 11.88
N LEU A 138 33.66 16.56 10.67
CA LEU A 138 34.35 16.95 9.44
C LEU A 138 34.25 18.45 9.14
N ILE A 139 33.08 19.06 9.38
CA ILE A 139 32.79 20.45 9.00
C ILE A 139 32.40 21.35 10.19
N GLY A 140 32.28 20.81 11.41
CA GLY A 140 32.04 21.58 12.64
C GLY A 140 30.58 21.99 12.88
N PHE A 141 29.64 21.57 12.03
CA PHE A 141 28.21 21.76 12.22
C PHE A 141 27.39 20.73 11.41
N VAL A 142 26.15 20.46 11.79
CA VAL A 142 25.21 19.62 11.03
C VAL A 142 24.37 20.49 10.07
N PRO A 143 24.45 20.29 8.74
CA PRO A 143 23.80 21.17 7.76
C PRO A 143 22.33 20.80 7.48
N TRP A 144 21.76 19.86 8.23
CA TRP A 144 20.39 19.38 8.02
C TRP A 144 19.64 19.21 9.33
N ASN A 145 18.32 19.28 9.23
CA ASN A 145 17.39 18.88 10.26
C ASN A 145 16.30 18.01 9.62
N ILE A 146 16.27 16.73 9.97
CA ILE A 146 15.37 15.75 9.33
C ILE A 146 13.91 15.85 9.80
N TYR A 147 13.66 16.58 10.88
CA TYR A 147 12.32 16.75 11.46
C TYR A 147 11.56 17.93 10.85
N ASP A 148 12.29 18.85 10.20
CA ASP A 148 11.70 19.95 9.44
C ASP A 148 10.81 19.43 8.30
N MET A 149 9.68 20.10 8.08
CA MET A 149 8.73 19.75 7.01
C MET A 149 9.38 19.71 5.62
N SER A 150 10.35 20.58 5.35
CA SER A 150 11.09 20.60 4.08
C SER A 150 11.92 19.33 3.87
N SER A 151 12.62 18.88 4.91
CA SER A 151 13.38 17.63 4.89
C SER A 151 12.48 16.42 4.77
N ILE A 152 11.34 16.41 5.46
CA ILE A 152 10.34 15.34 5.34
C ILE A 152 9.80 15.28 3.91
N VAL A 153 9.50 16.42 3.28
CA VAL A 153 9.10 16.50 1.87
C VAL A 153 10.17 15.92 0.94
N VAL A 154 11.44 16.24 1.16
CA VAL A 154 12.55 15.71 0.35
C VAL A 154 12.66 14.19 0.52
N ILE A 155 12.67 13.69 1.77
CA ILE A 155 12.73 12.26 2.08
C ILE A 155 11.53 11.54 1.46
N ALA A 156 10.31 12.05 1.64
CA ALA A 156 9.09 11.49 1.07
C ALA A 156 9.14 11.48 -0.45
N GLY A 157 9.53 12.59 -1.08
CA GLY A 157 9.67 12.70 -2.53
C GLY A 157 10.67 11.71 -3.12
N LEU A 158 11.86 11.62 -2.53
CA LEU A 158 12.93 10.74 -3.00
C LEU A 158 12.59 9.26 -2.82
N THR A 159 11.98 8.88 -1.69
CA THR A 159 11.54 7.50 -1.43
C THR A 159 10.37 7.06 -2.32
N HIS A 160 9.61 8.00 -2.90
CA HIS A 160 8.49 7.71 -3.79
C HIS A 160 8.80 7.80 -5.29
N VAL A 161 10.02 8.22 -5.68
CA VAL A 161 10.52 8.14 -7.08
C VAL A 161 10.27 6.78 -7.74
N PRO A 162 10.44 5.63 -7.06
CA PRO A 162 10.19 4.30 -7.66
C PRO A 162 8.75 4.09 -8.14
N HIS A 163 7.78 4.69 -7.44
CA HIS A 163 6.38 4.59 -7.83
C HIS A 163 6.14 5.33 -9.15
N ALA A 164 6.66 6.56 -9.29
CA ALA A 164 6.60 7.30 -10.55
C ALA A 164 7.30 6.54 -11.68
N TYR A 165 8.51 6.02 -11.39
CA TYR A 165 9.28 5.19 -12.33
C TYR A 165 8.45 4.04 -12.88
N LEU A 166 7.83 3.21 -12.03
CA LEU A 166 7.07 2.03 -12.46
C LEU A 166 5.97 2.36 -13.48
N TYR A 167 5.15 3.37 -13.20
CA TYR A 167 4.04 3.73 -14.09
C TYR A 167 4.51 4.36 -15.40
N ILE A 168 5.53 5.22 -15.34
CA ILE A 168 6.06 5.90 -16.53
C ILE A 168 6.86 4.91 -17.39
N SER A 169 7.66 4.02 -16.78
CA SER A 169 8.45 3.01 -17.49
C SER A 169 7.58 2.00 -18.22
N SER A 170 6.48 1.55 -17.59
CA SER A 170 5.52 0.63 -18.22
C SER A 170 4.89 1.27 -19.47
N ALA A 171 4.50 2.55 -19.38
CA ALA A 171 3.97 3.30 -20.51
C ALA A 171 5.02 3.48 -21.62
N LEU A 172 6.27 3.84 -21.28
CA LEU A 172 7.34 4.00 -22.25
C LEU A 172 7.64 2.67 -22.98
N ARG A 173 7.68 1.54 -22.28
CA ARG A 173 7.89 0.21 -22.89
C ARG A 173 6.79 -0.18 -23.87
N SER A 174 5.56 0.32 -23.67
CA SER A 174 4.42 0.04 -24.55
C SER A 174 4.43 0.85 -25.86
N VAL A 175 5.21 1.95 -25.93
CA VAL A 175 5.28 2.84 -27.09
C VAL A 175 6.49 2.48 -27.97
N GLY A 176 6.27 2.21 -29.26
CA GLY A 176 7.33 1.90 -30.22
C GLY A 176 8.38 3.02 -30.37
N SER A 177 9.61 2.68 -30.80
CA SER A 177 10.72 3.63 -30.95
C SER A 177 10.70 4.42 -32.26
N ASP A 178 9.80 4.14 -33.19
CA ASP A 178 9.80 4.71 -34.55
C ASP A 178 9.84 6.25 -34.56
N VAL A 179 9.08 6.90 -33.66
CA VAL A 179 9.04 8.37 -33.55
C VAL A 179 10.34 8.92 -32.95
N GLU A 180 10.96 8.16 -32.04
CA GLU A 180 12.25 8.52 -31.43
C GLU A 180 13.38 8.40 -32.46
N GLU A 181 13.34 7.36 -33.30
CA GLU A 181 14.29 7.14 -34.39
C GLU A 181 14.17 8.20 -35.49
N ALA A 182 12.95 8.61 -35.84
CA ALA A 182 12.71 9.72 -36.76
C ALA A 182 13.28 11.04 -36.21
N ALA A 183 13.05 11.33 -34.92
CA ALA A 183 13.61 12.52 -34.27
C ALA A 183 15.15 12.48 -34.24
N ARG A 184 15.75 11.30 -34.02
CA ARG A 184 17.21 11.12 -34.08
C ARG A 184 17.78 11.33 -35.48
N THR A 185 17.07 10.89 -36.51
CA THR A 185 17.46 11.11 -37.91
C THR A 185 17.44 12.59 -38.28
N ALA A 186 16.52 13.36 -37.67
CA ALA A 186 16.46 14.82 -37.76
C ALA A 186 17.50 15.55 -36.88
N GLY A 187 18.42 14.85 -36.21
CA GLY A 187 19.50 15.43 -35.42
C GLY A 187 19.16 15.72 -33.95
N ALA A 188 17.99 15.30 -33.44
CA ALA A 188 17.61 15.56 -32.05
C ALA A 188 18.54 14.84 -31.06
N SER A 189 19.05 15.52 -30.04
CA SER A 189 19.83 14.94 -28.93
C SER A 189 18.97 14.04 -28.01
N PRO A 190 19.55 13.12 -27.21
CA PRO A 190 18.79 12.28 -26.27
C PRO A 190 17.92 13.07 -25.30
N TRP A 191 18.37 14.26 -24.86
CA TRP A 191 17.59 15.16 -24.03
C TRP A 191 16.37 15.72 -24.77
N GLN A 192 16.54 16.17 -26.02
CA GLN A 192 15.42 16.64 -26.86
C GLN A 192 14.44 15.50 -27.16
N VAL A 193 14.93 14.28 -27.40
CA VAL A 193 14.06 13.10 -27.56
C VAL A 193 13.26 12.87 -26.28
N MET A 194 13.89 12.93 -25.10
CA MET A 194 13.18 12.79 -23.83
C MET A 194 12.07 13.83 -23.64
N THR A 195 12.40 15.12 -23.74
CA THR A 195 11.49 16.21 -23.36
C THR A 195 10.46 16.54 -24.43
N SER A 196 10.79 16.33 -25.70
CA SER A 196 9.96 16.74 -26.83
C SER A 196 9.24 15.58 -27.54
N VAL A 197 9.66 14.33 -27.29
CA VAL A 197 9.07 13.14 -27.92
C VAL A 197 8.58 12.15 -26.86
N SER A 198 9.48 11.48 -26.14
CA SER A 198 9.14 10.32 -25.31
C SER A 198 8.24 10.65 -24.12
N LEU A 199 8.60 11.65 -23.28
CA LEU A 199 7.78 12.04 -22.13
C LEU A 199 6.43 12.66 -22.56
N PRO A 200 6.37 13.53 -23.59
CA PRO A 200 5.10 13.99 -24.16
C PRO A 200 4.17 12.87 -24.61
N MET A 201 4.68 11.81 -25.24
CA MET A 201 3.88 10.67 -25.69
C MET A 201 3.25 9.89 -24.54
N VAL A 202 3.91 9.85 -23.38
CA VAL A 202 3.39 9.16 -22.17
C VAL A 202 2.76 10.13 -21.16
N ARG A 203 2.47 11.38 -21.53
CA ARG A 203 1.79 12.39 -20.67
C ARG A 203 0.53 11.86 -19.97
N PRO A 204 -0.37 11.09 -20.61
CA PRO A 204 -1.53 10.53 -19.92
C PRO A 204 -1.14 9.64 -18.73
N SER A 205 -0.08 8.85 -18.86
CA SER A 205 0.46 8.00 -17.80
C SER A 205 1.19 8.80 -16.73
N ILE A 206 1.88 9.88 -17.09
CA ILE A 206 2.48 10.83 -16.14
C ILE A 206 1.38 11.48 -15.30
N LEU A 207 0.30 12.00 -15.91
CA LEU A 207 -0.83 12.59 -15.19
C LEU A 207 -1.50 11.58 -14.24
N TYR A 208 -1.65 10.33 -14.67
CA TYR A 208 -2.13 9.25 -13.82
C TYR A 208 -1.20 9.03 -12.60
N ALA A 209 0.12 8.96 -12.83
CA ALA A 209 1.11 8.82 -11.77
C ALA A 209 1.09 10.02 -10.81
N THR A 210 0.90 11.24 -11.32
CA THR A 210 0.78 12.47 -10.53
C THR A 210 -0.41 12.40 -9.57
N VAL A 211 -1.61 12.07 -10.05
CA VAL A 211 -2.80 11.96 -9.19
C VAL A 211 -2.62 10.85 -8.15
N LEU A 212 -2.02 9.73 -8.56
CA LEU A 212 -1.72 8.63 -7.65
C LEU A 212 -0.74 9.03 -6.55
N LEU A 213 0.36 9.69 -6.89
CA LEU A 213 1.38 10.08 -5.93
C LEU A 213 0.92 11.20 -5.01
N PHE A 214 0.10 12.12 -5.53
CA PHE A 214 -0.57 13.12 -4.72
C PHE A 214 -1.47 12.46 -3.66
N PHE A 215 -2.26 11.47 -4.09
CA PHE A 215 -3.08 10.66 -3.20
C PHE A 215 -2.23 9.92 -2.16
N LEU A 216 -1.15 9.23 -2.55
CA LEU A 216 -0.22 8.60 -1.59
C LEU A 216 0.34 9.61 -0.59
N GLY A 217 0.67 10.82 -1.04
CA GLY A 217 1.18 11.91 -0.22
C GLY A 217 0.22 12.35 0.89
N LEU A 218 -1.09 12.39 0.62
CA LEU A 218 -2.11 12.72 1.61
C LEU A 218 -2.32 11.62 2.66
N GLU A 219 -1.93 10.38 2.33
CA GLU A 219 -2.08 9.21 3.20
C GLU A 219 -0.79 8.79 3.90
N VAL A 220 0.31 9.54 3.74
CA VAL A 220 1.60 9.21 4.37
C VAL A 220 1.45 9.25 5.89
N PHE A 221 1.43 8.07 6.51
CA PHE A 221 1.29 7.93 7.95
C PHE A 221 2.63 7.64 8.64
N GLY A 222 3.28 6.50 8.33
CA GLY A 222 4.42 6.01 9.09
C GLY A 222 5.67 6.89 9.03
N LEU A 223 5.92 7.51 7.87
CA LEU A 223 7.03 8.46 7.74
C LEU A 223 6.79 9.72 8.59
N MET A 224 5.55 10.23 8.59
CA MET A 224 5.16 11.41 9.41
C MET A 224 5.10 11.10 10.90
N LEU A 225 4.70 9.87 11.27
CA LEU A 225 4.70 9.44 12.66
C LEU A 225 6.12 9.42 13.25
N VAL A 226 7.12 9.08 12.44
CA VAL A 226 8.51 8.98 12.88
C VAL A 226 9.26 10.31 12.79
N LEU A 227 9.16 11.00 11.64
CA LEU A 227 9.92 12.23 11.41
C LEU A 227 9.16 13.50 11.82
N GLY A 228 7.84 13.48 11.79
CA GLY A 228 7.05 14.68 12.06
C GLY A 228 6.79 14.95 13.54
N ASP A 229 6.72 13.90 14.36
CA ASP A 229 6.36 14.00 15.78
C ASP A 229 7.27 14.95 16.60
N PRO A 230 8.61 14.92 16.46
CA PRO A 230 9.53 15.72 17.28
C PRO A 230 9.31 17.24 17.19
N GLU A 231 8.90 17.75 16.02
CA GLU A 231 8.62 19.18 15.80
C GLU A 231 7.13 19.51 15.72
N GLY A 232 6.26 18.53 16.01
CA GLY A 232 4.82 18.71 15.92
C GLY A 232 4.29 18.81 14.48
N ASN A 233 5.08 18.40 13.49
CA ASN A 233 4.66 18.26 12.10
C ASN A 233 3.72 17.06 11.98
N MET A 234 2.43 17.33 11.88
CA MET A 234 1.39 16.30 11.79
C MET A 234 0.65 16.39 10.47
N VAL A 235 0.16 15.26 9.97
CA VAL A 235 -0.82 15.15 8.88
C VAL A 235 -2.13 14.58 9.41
N LEU A 236 -3.19 14.59 8.61
CA LEU A 236 -4.51 14.09 9.05
C LEU A 236 -4.48 12.64 9.57
N ALA A 237 -3.66 11.77 8.97
CA ALA A 237 -3.50 10.40 9.45
C ALA A 237 -2.88 10.33 10.86
N THR A 238 -1.84 11.13 11.14
CA THR A 238 -1.22 11.19 12.47
C THR A 238 -2.10 11.93 13.48
N TYR A 239 -2.85 12.93 13.04
CA TYR A 239 -3.84 13.62 13.88
C TYR A 239 -4.93 12.67 14.35
N LEU A 240 -5.48 11.86 13.43
CA LEU A 240 -6.44 10.82 13.74
C LEU A 240 -5.87 9.79 14.73
N TYR A 241 -4.64 9.35 14.52
CA TYR A 241 -3.97 8.44 15.45
C TYR A 241 -3.88 9.06 16.86
N LYS A 242 -3.46 10.31 16.98
CA LYS A 242 -3.32 11.03 18.26
C LYS A 242 -4.66 11.31 18.97
N LEU A 243 -5.77 11.45 18.23
CA LEU A 243 -7.11 11.60 18.83
C LEU A 243 -7.49 10.45 19.76
N THR A 244 -6.90 9.26 19.56
CA THR A 244 -7.16 8.09 20.41
C THR A 244 -6.85 8.36 21.88
N ASN A 245 -5.87 9.22 22.17
CA ASN A 245 -5.41 9.50 23.54
C ASN A 245 -5.62 10.97 23.98
N LYS A 246 -6.05 11.87 23.08
CA LYS A 246 -6.19 13.32 23.37
C LYS A 246 -7.18 13.62 24.51
N MET A 247 -8.24 12.82 24.64
CA MET A 247 -9.31 13.00 25.65
C MET A 247 -9.24 11.99 26.81
N GLY A 248 -8.11 11.28 26.98
CA GLY A 248 -7.95 10.23 28.01
C GLY A 248 -8.77 8.95 27.75
N THR A 249 -9.70 8.98 26.80
CA THR A 249 -10.45 7.81 26.30
C THR A 249 -10.52 7.84 24.76
N PRO A 250 -10.60 6.67 24.09
CA PRO A 250 -10.73 6.62 22.64
C PRO A 250 -12.03 7.28 22.13
N SER A 251 -11.91 8.45 21.52
CA SER A 251 -13.02 9.20 20.94
C SER A 251 -13.36 8.71 19.52
N TYR A 252 -14.10 7.60 19.44
CA TYR A 252 -14.47 6.94 18.17
C TYR A 252 -15.24 7.84 17.20
N ASN A 253 -16.13 8.70 17.72
CA ASN A 253 -16.89 9.68 16.96
C ASN A 253 -16.00 10.74 16.31
N LEU A 254 -15.02 11.30 17.04
CA LEU A 254 -14.05 12.25 16.48
C LEU A 254 -13.18 11.60 15.41
N MET A 255 -12.67 10.39 15.66
CA MET A 255 -11.89 9.64 14.66
C MET A 255 -12.71 9.39 13.38
N ALA A 256 -13.99 9.04 13.52
CA ALA A 256 -14.90 8.84 12.39
C ALA A 256 -15.12 10.13 11.58
N ALA A 257 -15.28 11.27 12.23
CA ALA A 257 -15.49 12.54 11.54
C ALA A 257 -14.23 12.97 10.75
N VAL A 258 -13.02 12.81 11.30
CA VAL A 258 -11.77 12.99 10.53
C VAL A 258 -11.69 12.00 9.37
N ALA A 259 -12.08 10.75 9.59
CA ALA A 259 -12.10 9.72 8.55
C ALA A 259 -13.02 10.10 7.38
N VAL A 260 -14.21 10.63 7.66
CA VAL A 260 -15.15 11.10 6.63
C VAL A 260 -14.54 12.25 5.83
N VAL A 261 -13.90 13.23 6.48
CA VAL A 261 -13.23 14.32 5.75
C VAL A 261 -12.15 13.79 4.83
N LEU A 262 -11.31 12.86 5.30
CA LEU A 262 -10.30 12.21 4.48
C LEU A 262 -10.91 11.48 3.29
N ILE A 263 -11.96 10.68 3.50
CA ILE A 263 -12.69 9.96 2.45
C ILE A 263 -13.28 10.92 1.40
N CYS A 264 -13.83 12.06 1.85
CA CYS A 264 -14.35 13.12 0.97
C CYS A 264 -13.26 13.74 0.09
N ILE A 265 -12.00 13.77 0.54
CA ILE A 265 -10.86 14.25 -0.24
C ILE A 265 -10.34 13.15 -1.18
N THR A 266 -10.23 11.91 -0.71
CA THR A 266 -9.57 10.82 -1.43
C THR A 266 -10.44 10.16 -2.50
N ILE A 267 -11.75 9.98 -2.27
CA ILE A 267 -12.66 9.37 -3.26
C ILE A 267 -12.63 10.13 -4.60
N PRO A 268 -12.77 11.47 -4.64
CA PRO A 268 -12.67 12.23 -5.89
C PRO A 268 -11.33 12.01 -6.61
N LEU A 269 -10.22 11.94 -5.87
CA LEU A 269 -8.89 11.68 -6.43
C LEU A 269 -8.80 10.29 -7.06
N VAL A 270 -9.32 9.25 -6.40
CA VAL A 270 -9.35 7.88 -6.95
C VAL A 270 -10.27 7.80 -8.18
N MET A 271 -11.40 8.51 -8.17
CA MET A 271 -12.29 8.59 -9.34
C MET A 271 -11.63 9.31 -10.52
N LEU A 272 -10.92 10.41 -10.25
CA LEU A 272 -10.11 11.13 -11.24
C LEU A 272 -9.00 10.24 -11.80
N GLN A 273 -8.25 9.56 -10.93
CA GLN A 273 -7.21 8.62 -11.29
C GLN A 273 -7.73 7.56 -12.28
N ARG A 274 -8.89 6.96 -12.00
CA ARG A 274 -9.51 5.98 -12.90
C ARG A 274 -9.93 6.59 -14.24
N ARG A 275 -10.50 7.79 -14.23
CA ARG A 275 -10.90 8.50 -15.46
C ARG A 275 -9.71 8.71 -16.39
N LEU A 276 -8.55 9.08 -15.83
CA LEU A 276 -7.30 9.25 -16.57
C LEU A 276 -6.78 7.92 -17.16
N MET A 277 -6.86 6.83 -16.39
CA MET A 277 -6.40 5.50 -16.84
C MET A 277 -7.16 4.97 -18.07
N ARG A 278 -8.48 5.21 -18.14
CA ARG A 278 -9.29 4.83 -19.32
C ARG A 278 -8.83 5.52 -20.60
N THR A 279 -8.32 6.75 -20.48
CA THR A 279 -7.82 7.53 -21.61
C THR A 279 -6.43 7.07 -22.03
N ALA A 280 -5.54 6.75 -21.08
CA ALA A 280 -4.20 6.26 -21.36
C ALA A 280 -4.19 4.97 -22.22
N ASN A 281 -5.09 4.02 -21.94
CA ASN A 281 -5.19 2.77 -22.70
C ASN A 281 -5.66 2.96 -24.16
N ARG A 282 -6.27 4.10 -24.51
CA ARG A 282 -6.71 4.40 -25.89
C ARG A 282 -5.57 4.85 -26.80
N PHE A 283 -4.44 5.30 -26.24
CA PHE A 283 -3.29 5.76 -27.03
C PHE A 283 -2.39 4.60 -27.48
N VAL A 284 -2.52 3.43 -26.87
CA VAL A 284 -1.73 2.22 -27.19
C VAL A 284 -2.27 1.47 -28.41
N THR A 285 -3.48 1.76 -28.88
CA THR A 285 -4.12 1.02 -29.99
C THR A 285 -3.76 1.51 -31.40
N MET A 286 -2.79 2.41 -31.55
CA MET A 286 -2.28 2.78 -32.87
C MET A 286 -0.91 2.16 -33.16
N LYS A 287 -0.96 1.06 -33.94
CA LYS A 287 0.10 0.42 -34.74
C LYS A 287 1.02 -0.60 -34.06
N GLY A 288 1.14 -1.73 -34.79
CA GLY A 288 2.40 -2.43 -35.06
C GLY A 288 3.01 -3.21 -33.91
N LYS A 289 3.47 -4.43 -34.21
CA LYS A 289 4.35 -5.21 -33.33
C LYS A 289 5.44 -4.29 -32.79
N ALA A 290 5.52 -4.11 -31.47
CA ALA A 290 6.53 -3.27 -30.84
C ALA A 290 7.91 -3.66 -31.38
N SER A 291 8.50 -2.78 -32.20
CA SER A 291 9.88 -2.93 -32.67
C SER A 291 10.79 -2.92 -31.44
N GLN A 292 11.84 -3.74 -31.45
CA GLN A 292 12.82 -3.72 -30.37
C GLN A 292 13.46 -2.32 -30.33
N ALA A 293 13.13 -1.54 -29.31
CA ALA A 293 13.68 -0.21 -29.14
C ALA A 293 15.21 -0.29 -29.05
N ARG A 294 15.92 0.31 -30.01
CA ARG A 294 17.38 0.41 -29.96
C ARG A 294 17.75 1.45 -28.91
N ALA A 295 18.59 1.06 -27.94
CA ALA A 295 19.01 1.96 -26.87
C ALA A 295 19.70 3.21 -27.42
N LEU A 296 19.26 4.39 -26.96
CA LEU A 296 19.84 5.68 -27.29
C LEU A 296 21.22 5.82 -26.63
N PRO A 297 22.29 6.09 -27.39
CA PRO A 297 23.62 6.24 -26.83
C PRO A 297 23.74 7.57 -26.08
N LEU A 298 24.06 7.52 -24.79
CA LEU A 298 24.39 8.68 -23.96
C LEU A 298 25.86 9.11 -24.10
N GLY A 299 26.72 8.26 -24.67
CA GLY A 299 28.15 8.53 -24.77
C GLY A 299 28.79 8.64 -23.38
N LYS A 300 29.60 9.69 -23.14
CA LYS A 300 30.29 9.90 -21.84
C LYS A 300 29.31 10.18 -20.69
N TRP A 301 28.12 10.73 -20.99
CA TRP A 301 27.10 11.06 -19.99
C TRP A 301 26.47 9.83 -19.33
N ARG A 302 26.65 8.62 -19.89
CA ARG A 302 26.15 7.38 -19.30
C ARG A 302 26.70 7.12 -17.89
N TRP A 303 27.96 7.52 -17.65
CA TRP A 303 28.62 7.35 -16.34
C TRP A 303 28.13 8.40 -15.33
N VAL A 304 27.90 9.63 -15.78
CA VAL A 304 27.31 10.68 -14.95
C VAL A 304 25.88 10.29 -14.54
N ALA A 305 25.07 9.83 -15.49
CA ALA A 305 23.74 9.32 -15.21
C ALA A 305 23.77 8.14 -14.23
N GLY A 306 24.68 7.18 -14.45
CA GLY A 306 24.89 6.06 -13.53
C GLY A 306 25.28 6.51 -12.11
N ALA A 307 26.19 7.48 -11.99
CA ALA A 307 26.65 8.02 -10.71
C ALA A 307 25.53 8.76 -9.96
N VAL A 308 24.72 9.57 -10.66
CA VAL A 308 23.57 10.27 -10.07
C VAL A 308 22.53 9.26 -9.55
N ILE A 309 22.24 8.21 -10.31
CA ILE A 309 21.31 7.15 -9.88
C ILE A 309 21.89 6.39 -8.68
N ALA A 310 23.18 6.06 -8.70
CA ALA A 310 23.84 5.39 -7.57
C ALA A 310 23.83 6.26 -6.31
N PHE A 311 24.07 7.56 -6.43
CA PHE A 311 23.97 8.51 -5.33
C PHE A 311 22.54 8.57 -4.77
N TRP A 312 21.54 8.71 -5.63
CA TRP A 312 20.14 8.69 -5.22
C TRP A 312 19.75 7.38 -4.51
N LEU A 313 20.14 6.22 -5.05
CA LEU A 313 19.92 4.91 -4.40
C LEU A 313 20.62 4.83 -3.04
N THR A 314 21.83 5.38 -2.93
CA THR A 314 22.57 5.41 -1.66
C THR A 314 21.83 6.26 -0.63
N VAL A 315 21.37 7.45 -0.99
CA VAL A 315 20.63 8.34 -0.08
C VAL A 315 19.26 7.78 0.29
N THR A 316 18.56 7.15 -0.65
CA THR A 316 17.18 6.67 -0.43
C THR A 316 17.08 5.30 0.22
N ILE A 317 18.03 4.42 -0.05
CA ILE A 317 18.01 3.02 0.41
C ILE A 317 19.21 2.77 1.31
N GLY A 318 20.41 3.08 0.83
CA GLY A 318 21.66 2.79 1.55
C GLY A 318 21.68 3.41 2.95
N VAL A 319 21.42 4.71 3.05
CA VAL A 319 21.44 5.47 4.31
C VAL A 319 20.45 4.91 5.34
N PRO A 320 19.12 4.84 5.06
CA PRO A 320 18.19 4.35 6.07
C PRO A 320 18.38 2.87 6.39
N LEU A 321 18.66 2.00 5.40
CA LEU A 321 18.88 0.58 5.67
C LEU A 321 20.14 0.35 6.52
N LEU A 322 21.23 1.08 6.24
CA LEU A 322 22.44 1.03 7.04
C LEU A 322 22.15 1.48 8.48
N GLY A 323 21.38 2.55 8.66
CA GLY A 323 20.94 2.99 9.99
C GLY A 323 20.17 1.92 10.75
N VAL A 324 19.19 1.27 10.11
CA VAL A 324 18.45 0.18 10.75
C VAL A 324 19.37 -0.99 11.11
N VAL A 325 20.23 -1.42 10.20
CA VAL A 325 21.18 -2.51 10.43
C VAL A 325 22.10 -2.17 11.60
N LEU A 326 22.76 -1.01 11.58
CA LEU A 326 23.67 -0.62 12.66
C LEU A 326 22.95 -0.57 14.01
N ARG A 327 21.80 0.09 14.09
CA ARG A 327 21.06 0.22 15.35
C ARG A 327 20.57 -1.12 15.90
N ALA A 328 20.24 -2.08 15.03
CA ALA A 328 19.75 -3.40 15.44
C ALA A 328 20.80 -4.23 16.19
N PHE A 329 22.10 -3.97 15.99
CA PHE A 329 23.21 -4.71 16.59
C PHE A 329 23.95 -3.94 17.69
N ILE A 330 23.45 -2.77 18.11
CA ILE A 330 24.15 -1.89 19.06
C ILE A 330 23.31 -1.71 20.33
N SER A 331 23.91 -1.98 21.49
CA SER A 331 23.23 -1.85 22.79
C SER A 331 23.10 -0.41 23.26
N ASN A 332 24.19 0.36 23.24
CA ASN A 332 24.18 1.75 23.66
C ASN A 332 24.39 2.68 22.45
N TRP A 333 23.57 3.73 22.35
CA TRP A 333 23.64 4.71 21.27
C TRP A 333 23.74 6.12 21.82
N GLY A 334 24.75 6.88 21.41
CA GLY A 334 24.94 8.25 21.88
C GLY A 334 26.23 8.88 21.37
N VAL A 335 26.39 10.17 21.66
CA VAL A 335 27.61 10.92 21.37
C VAL A 335 28.74 10.38 22.26
N GLY A 336 29.91 10.11 21.66
CA GLY A 336 31.08 9.58 22.37
C GLY A 336 31.05 8.08 22.63
N VAL A 337 30.03 7.36 22.15
CA VAL A 337 29.96 5.90 22.23
C VAL A 337 30.57 5.28 20.99
N SER A 338 31.59 4.44 21.18
CA SER A 338 32.20 3.66 20.09
C SER A 338 31.25 2.53 19.67
N LEU A 339 30.82 2.52 18.41
CA LEU A 339 29.88 1.52 17.89
C LEU A 339 30.46 0.10 17.92
N TRP A 340 31.79 -0.04 17.83
CA TRP A 340 32.47 -1.33 17.80
C TRP A 340 32.45 -2.04 19.16
N ASP A 341 32.47 -1.27 20.25
CA ASP A 341 32.52 -1.78 21.61
C ASP A 341 31.14 -2.19 22.14
N GLU A 342 30.08 -1.69 21.50
CA GLU A 342 28.69 -1.88 21.90
C GLU A 342 27.92 -2.90 21.04
N LEU A 343 28.64 -3.65 20.19
CA LEU A 343 28.08 -4.71 19.37
C LEU A 343 27.49 -5.83 20.23
N SER A 344 26.21 -6.10 20.04
CA SER A 344 25.46 -7.00 20.91
C SER A 344 24.27 -7.63 20.21
N LEU A 345 24.00 -8.88 20.57
CA LEU A 345 22.81 -9.63 20.14
C LEU A 345 21.71 -9.66 21.21
N ASN A 346 21.86 -8.87 22.28
CA ASN A 346 20.96 -8.90 23.42
C ASN A 346 19.52 -8.53 23.02
N THR A 347 19.34 -7.54 22.15
CA THR A 347 18.02 -7.14 21.63
C THR A 347 17.32 -8.31 20.95
N PHE A 348 18.01 -9.11 20.15
CA PHE A 348 17.45 -10.30 19.51
C PHE A 348 17.06 -11.39 20.53
N ARG A 349 17.85 -11.55 21.60
CA ARG A 349 17.48 -12.44 22.71
C ARG A 349 16.20 -11.97 23.40
N THR A 350 16.04 -10.67 23.61
CA THR A 350 14.80 -10.09 24.15
C THR A 350 13.60 -10.38 23.24
N ILE A 351 13.77 -10.25 21.92
CA ILE A 351 12.69 -10.57 20.97
C ILE A 351 12.32 -12.05 21.09
N TRP A 352 13.29 -12.96 21.20
CA TRP A 352 13.01 -14.41 21.31
C TRP A 352 12.46 -14.81 22.67
N ALA A 353 12.77 -14.04 23.73
CA ALA A 353 12.24 -14.29 25.06
C ALA A 353 10.79 -13.80 25.22
N GLN A 354 10.37 -12.80 24.44
CA GLN A 354 9.04 -12.19 24.55
C GLN A 354 8.03 -12.81 23.57
N PRO A 355 6.98 -13.51 24.06
CA PRO A 355 6.05 -14.23 23.19
C PRO A 355 5.29 -13.35 22.20
N ASN A 356 4.95 -12.11 22.57
CA ASN A 356 4.27 -11.15 21.71
C ASN A 356 5.13 -10.71 20.52
N LEU A 357 6.45 -10.55 20.72
CA LEU A 357 7.37 -10.15 19.65
C LEU A 357 7.65 -11.31 18.68
N LEU A 358 7.84 -12.52 19.21
CA LEU A 358 7.89 -13.73 18.38
C LEU A 358 6.60 -13.92 17.58
N ARG A 359 5.45 -13.76 18.24
CA ARG A 359 4.16 -13.88 17.57
C ARG A 359 3.99 -12.83 16.46
N ALA A 360 4.46 -11.61 16.66
CA ALA A 360 4.46 -10.57 15.63
C ALA A 360 5.17 -11.02 14.34
N ILE A 361 6.31 -11.70 14.47
CA ILE A 361 7.09 -12.22 13.33
C ILE A 361 6.36 -13.39 12.66
N VAL A 362 5.91 -14.37 13.46
CA VAL A 362 5.20 -15.55 12.95
C VAL A 362 3.89 -15.16 12.26
N ASN A 363 3.13 -14.26 12.86
CA ASN A 363 1.88 -13.76 12.30
C ASN A 363 2.10 -12.96 11.02
N SER A 364 3.11 -12.09 10.97
CA SER A 364 3.47 -11.38 9.72
C SER A 364 3.75 -12.37 8.60
N MET A 365 4.62 -13.36 8.85
CA MET A 365 4.92 -14.43 7.89
C MET A 365 3.69 -15.25 7.50
N ALA A 366 2.83 -15.60 8.46
CA ALA A 366 1.60 -16.34 8.18
C ALA A 366 0.62 -15.52 7.33
N ILE A 367 0.45 -14.23 7.62
CA ILE A 367 -0.38 -13.32 6.82
C ILE A 367 0.21 -13.16 5.42
N GLY A 368 1.52 -12.95 5.29
CA GLY A 368 2.17 -12.84 3.99
C GLY A 368 1.98 -14.11 3.15
N VAL A 369 2.36 -15.26 3.69
CA VAL A 369 2.42 -16.54 2.94
C VAL A 369 1.02 -17.11 2.75
N ILE A 370 0.33 -17.45 3.84
CA ILE A 370 -0.99 -18.11 3.80
C ILE A 370 -2.05 -17.06 3.46
N GLY A 371 -2.03 -15.93 4.16
CA GLY A 371 -3.00 -14.86 3.93
C GLY A 371 -2.92 -14.27 2.53
N GLY A 372 -1.72 -14.05 1.99
CA GLY A 372 -1.53 -13.60 0.60
C GLY A 372 -2.06 -14.61 -0.41
N ALA A 373 -1.89 -15.91 -0.17
CA ALA A 373 -2.42 -16.95 -1.06
C ALA A 373 -3.95 -16.97 -1.04
N LEU A 374 -4.56 -16.89 0.16
CA LEU A 374 -6.01 -16.78 0.32
C LEU A 374 -6.57 -15.51 -0.33
N ALA A 375 -5.86 -14.38 -0.20
CA ALA A 375 -6.25 -13.12 -0.83
C ALA A 375 -6.24 -13.25 -2.36
N VAL A 376 -5.20 -13.86 -2.96
CA VAL A 376 -5.16 -14.16 -4.40
C VAL A 376 -6.32 -15.05 -4.84
N VAL A 377 -6.71 -16.04 -4.04
CA VAL A 377 -7.89 -16.86 -4.31
C VAL A 377 -9.18 -16.00 -4.29
N CYS A 378 -9.37 -15.14 -3.29
CA CYS A 378 -10.49 -14.21 -3.26
C CYS A 378 -10.51 -13.28 -4.48
N TYR A 379 -9.38 -12.70 -4.85
CA TYR A 379 -9.26 -11.83 -6.02
C TYR A 379 -9.46 -12.58 -7.32
N LEU A 380 -9.08 -13.86 -7.41
CA LEU A 380 -9.36 -14.71 -8.56
C LEU A 380 -10.86 -14.91 -8.75
N PHE A 381 -11.61 -15.18 -7.67
CA PHE A 381 -13.07 -15.29 -7.74
C PHE A 381 -13.72 -13.99 -8.23
N VAL A 382 -13.31 -12.85 -7.69
CA VAL A 382 -13.83 -11.53 -8.13
C VAL A 382 -13.40 -11.23 -9.58
N GLY A 383 -12.15 -11.53 -9.94
CA GLY A 383 -11.61 -11.37 -11.28
C GLY A 383 -12.37 -12.19 -12.32
N ILE A 384 -12.63 -13.47 -12.06
CA ILE A 384 -13.45 -14.34 -12.93
C ILE A 384 -14.91 -13.86 -12.99
N ALA A 385 -15.46 -13.33 -11.89
CA ALA A 385 -16.81 -12.77 -11.88
C ALA A 385 -16.95 -11.56 -12.84
N MET A 386 -15.88 -10.80 -13.01
CA MET A 386 -15.79 -9.61 -13.88
C MET A 386 -15.26 -9.93 -15.30
N HIS A 387 -14.49 -11.01 -15.47
CA HIS A 387 -13.75 -11.30 -16.69
C HIS A 387 -14.67 -11.41 -17.92
N ARG A 388 -14.38 -10.56 -18.94
CA ARG A 388 -15.04 -10.54 -20.26
C ARG A 388 -16.58 -10.44 -20.22
N LYS A 389 -17.14 -9.73 -19.23
CA LYS A 389 -18.59 -9.51 -19.11
C LYS A 389 -18.94 -8.01 -19.18
N PRO A 390 -19.50 -7.53 -20.30
CA PRO A 390 -19.85 -6.12 -20.47
C PRO A 390 -21.25 -5.82 -19.91
N ASP A 391 -21.46 -5.99 -18.60
CA ASP A 391 -22.74 -5.70 -17.94
C ASP A 391 -22.60 -4.69 -16.78
N ASN A 392 -23.74 -4.15 -16.32
CA ASN A 392 -23.79 -3.17 -15.24
C ASN A 392 -23.25 -3.73 -13.91
N THR A 393 -23.38 -5.04 -13.67
CA THR A 393 -22.84 -5.71 -12.47
C THR A 393 -21.32 -5.71 -12.46
N THR A 394 -20.66 -6.05 -13.58
CA THR A 394 -19.20 -5.90 -13.69
C THR A 394 -18.80 -4.44 -13.53
N ARG A 395 -19.56 -3.51 -14.11
CA ARG A 395 -19.29 -2.08 -13.99
C ARG A 395 -19.34 -1.64 -12.52
N PHE A 396 -20.38 -2.02 -11.78
CA PHE A 396 -20.52 -1.77 -10.35
C PHE A 396 -19.33 -2.34 -9.57
N LEU A 397 -18.99 -3.62 -9.74
CA LEU A 397 -17.84 -4.23 -9.07
C LEU A 397 -16.52 -3.49 -9.38
N ASP A 398 -16.31 -3.10 -10.63
CA ASP A 398 -15.12 -2.34 -11.05
C ASP A 398 -15.04 -0.95 -10.39
N TYR A 399 -16.18 -0.33 -10.04
CA TYR A 399 -16.20 0.88 -9.20
C TYR A 399 -15.94 0.53 -7.73
N SER A 400 -16.65 -0.47 -7.18
CA SER A 400 -16.60 -0.84 -5.77
C SER A 400 -15.20 -1.27 -5.33
N VAL A 401 -14.50 -2.04 -6.16
CA VAL A 401 -13.14 -2.54 -5.87
C VAL A 401 -12.12 -1.42 -5.67
N LEU A 402 -12.35 -0.25 -6.25
CA LEU A 402 -11.47 0.91 -6.09
C LEU A 402 -11.76 1.70 -4.80
N VAL A 403 -12.90 1.50 -4.16
CA VAL A 403 -13.28 2.26 -2.97
C VAL A 403 -12.37 1.97 -1.77
N PRO A 404 -12.02 0.71 -1.43
CA PRO A 404 -11.07 0.44 -0.34
C PRO A 404 -9.72 1.11 -0.53
N ARG A 405 -9.28 1.29 -1.78
CA ARG A 405 -8.05 2.01 -2.10
C ARG A 405 -8.13 3.48 -1.70
N ALA A 406 -9.31 4.10 -1.70
CA ALA A 406 -9.48 5.48 -1.28
C ALA A 406 -9.51 5.64 0.25
N VAL A 407 -9.47 4.54 1.00
CA VAL A 407 -9.48 4.57 2.46
C VAL A 407 -8.04 4.39 2.93
N PRO A 408 -7.42 5.40 3.55
CA PRO A 408 -6.12 5.27 4.19
C PRO A 408 -6.04 4.01 5.06
N GLY A 409 -4.93 3.29 5.04
CA GLY A 409 -4.84 1.99 5.73
C GLY A 409 -5.16 2.09 7.23
N LEU A 410 -4.75 3.18 7.89
CA LEU A 410 -5.11 3.47 9.28
C LEU A 410 -6.65 3.56 9.49
N LEU A 411 -7.36 4.22 8.58
CA LEU A 411 -8.82 4.32 8.60
C LEU A 411 -9.49 2.99 8.35
N ALA A 412 -8.97 2.22 7.40
CA ALA A 412 -9.49 0.90 7.13
C ALA A 412 -9.32 -0.02 8.35
N GLY A 413 -8.18 0.03 9.02
CA GLY A 413 -7.94 -0.69 10.28
C GLY A 413 -8.98 -0.36 11.34
N LEU A 414 -9.27 0.93 11.55
CA LEU A 414 -10.31 1.39 12.47
C LEU A 414 -11.71 0.91 12.03
N ALA A 415 -12.02 0.98 10.74
CA ALA A 415 -13.29 0.52 10.19
C ALA A 415 -13.49 -0.98 10.41
N PHE A 416 -12.44 -1.79 10.20
CA PHE A 416 -12.49 -3.23 10.45
C PHE A 416 -12.59 -3.54 11.95
N LEU A 417 -11.89 -2.81 12.81
CA LEU A 417 -12.07 -2.92 14.26
C LEU A 417 -13.55 -2.74 14.62
N TRP A 418 -14.19 -1.73 14.04
CA TRP A 418 -15.62 -1.47 14.20
C TRP A 418 -16.52 -2.56 13.64
N VAL A 419 -16.21 -3.15 12.49
CA VAL A 419 -16.94 -4.33 11.98
C VAL A 419 -16.92 -5.46 13.02
N PHE A 420 -15.75 -5.79 13.56
CA PHE A 420 -15.60 -6.88 14.54
C PHE A 420 -16.21 -6.57 15.91
N LEU A 421 -16.34 -5.30 16.28
CA LEU A 421 -16.99 -4.89 17.53
C LEU A 421 -18.51 -4.76 17.38
N PHE A 422 -18.97 -4.17 16.27
CA PHE A 422 -20.33 -3.67 16.14
C PHE A 422 -21.25 -4.64 15.43
N LEU A 423 -20.76 -5.39 14.44
CA LEU A 423 -21.58 -6.39 13.75
C LEU A 423 -22.13 -7.46 14.73
N PRO A 424 -21.31 -8.05 15.64
CA PRO A 424 -21.82 -9.04 16.60
C PRO A 424 -22.76 -8.40 17.62
N MET A 425 -22.53 -7.13 17.99
CA MET A 425 -23.38 -6.41 18.94
C MET A 425 -24.75 -6.07 18.35
N TRP A 426 -24.77 -5.52 17.14
CA TRP A 426 -26.01 -5.22 16.42
C TRP A 426 -26.83 -6.48 16.20
N LEU A 427 -26.19 -7.58 15.80
CA LEU A 427 -26.85 -8.86 15.59
C LEU A 427 -27.41 -9.43 16.91
N ASP A 428 -26.65 -9.34 18.01
CA ASP A 428 -27.12 -9.77 19.35
C ASP A 428 -28.33 -8.97 19.81
N ASN A 429 -28.36 -7.66 19.57
CA ASN A 429 -29.51 -6.82 19.90
C ASN A 429 -30.72 -7.13 19.02
N ALA A 430 -30.52 -7.35 17.72
CA ALA A 430 -31.58 -7.74 16.80
C ALA A 430 -32.23 -9.08 17.20
N LEU A 431 -31.42 -10.02 17.71
CA LEU A 431 -31.84 -11.34 18.18
C LEU A 431 -32.46 -11.30 19.58
N LYS A 432 -31.98 -10.45 20.51
CA LYS A 432 -32.56 -10.35 21.86
C LYS A 432 -33.92 -9.67 21.88
N SER A 433 -34.01 -8.50 21.26
CA SER A 433 -35.14 -7.58 21.44
C SER A 433 -35.60 -6.93 20.13
N GLY A 434 -34.97 -7.28 19.01
CA GLY A 434 -35.33 -6.76 17.70
C GLY A 434 -36.25 -7.68 16.92
N TRP A 435 -36.34 -7.42 15.62
CA TRP A 435 -37.19 -8.15 14.68
C TRP A 435 -36.81 -9.63 14.48
N LEU A 436 -35.64 -10.05 14.95
CA LEU A 436 -35.18 -11.44 14.86
C LEU A 436 -35.52 -12.26 16.12
N SER A 437 -36.03 -11.66 17.19
CA SER A 437 -36.25 -12.35 18.47
C SER A 437 -37.35 -13.42 18.44
N GLY A 438 -38.26 -13.36 17.46
CA GLY A 438 -39.40 -14.28 17.34
C GLY A 438 -39.08 -15.62 16.68
N PHE A 439 -37.86 -15.84 16.19
CA PHE A 439 -37.51 -17.07 15.46
C PHE A 439 -36.99 -18.17 16.39
N ALA A 440 -37.35 -19.43 16.11
CA ALA A 440 -36.93 -20.58 16.92
C ALA A 440 -35.41 -20.83 16.96
N TRP A 441 -34.66 -20.29 15.99
CA TRP A 441 -33.20 -20.43 15.89
C TRP A 441 -32.42 -19.30 16.58
N THR A 442 -33.11 -18.36 17.24
CA THR A 442 -32.53 -17.16 17.84
C THR A 442 -31.49 -17.49 18.91
N ASP A 443 -31.85 -18.34 19.87
CA ASP A 443 -30.96 -18.70 20.98
C ASP A 443 -29.72 -19.44 20.47
N TRP A 444 -29.93 -20.40 19.56
CA TRP A 444 -28.82 -21.11 18.90
C TRP A 444 -27.85 -20.15 18.19
N MET A 445 -28.36 -19.15 17.47
CA MET A 445 -27.51 -18.16 16.82
C MET A 445 -26.74 -17.29 17.82
N ARG A 446 -27.36 -16.91 18.93
CA ARG A 446 -26.70 -16.12 19.97
C ARG A 446 -25.61 -16.91 20.67
N GLU A 447 -25.85 -18.17 20.98
CA GLU A 447 -24.91 -19.04 21.68
C GLU A 447 -23.73 -19.48 20.79
N ASN A 448 -23.96 -19.68 19.49
CA ASN A 448 -22.94 -20.20 18.58
C ASN A 448 -22.34 -19.13 17.67
N VAL A 449 -23.18 -18.47 16.85
CA VAL A 449 -22.72 -17.57 15.78
C VAL A 449 -22.16 -16.28 16.34
N ILE A 450 -22.82 -15.66 17.32
CA ILE A 450 -22.35 -14.39 17.89
C ILE A 450 -21.07 -14.57 18.68
N VAL A 451 -20.98 -15.64 19.48
CA VAL A 451 -19.77 -15.98 20.23
C VAL A 451 -18.60 -16.20 19.27
N TRP A 452 -18.83 -16.94 18.18
CA TRP A 452 -17.83 -17.12 17.12
C TRP A 452 -17.45 -15.79 16.45
N LEU A 453 -18.40 -14.94 16.08
CA LEU A 453 -18.10 -13.63 15.47
C LEU A 453 -17.29 -12.72 16.41
N ARG A 454 -17.54 -12.76 17.72
CA ARG A 454 -16.77 -12.01 18.72
C ARG A 454 -15.34 -12.54 18.85
N SER A 455 -15.16 -13.87 18.78
CA SER A 455 -13.82 -14.47 18.88
C SER A 455 -12.94 -14.15 17.68
N LEU A 456 -13.51 -13.93 16.48
CA LEU A 456 -12.74 -13.56 15.29
C LEU A 456 -11.88 -12.30 15.48
N ARG A 457 -12.32 -11.34 16.31
CA ARG A 457 -11.58 -10.10 16.59
C ARG A 457 -10.15 -10.38 17.06
N SER A 458 -10.00 -11.32 17.99
CA SER A 458 -8.71 -11.66 18.62
C SER A 458 -7.90 -12.69 17.83
N THR A 459 -8.30 -13.00 16.60
CA THR A 459 -7.59 -13.94 15.73
C THR A 459 -6.94 -13.22 14.57
N ILE A 460 -5.87 -13.80 14.05
CA ILE A 460 -5.14 -13.28 12.87
C ILE A 460 -6.04 -13.07 11.64
N PHE A 461 -7.20 -13.77 11.61
CA PHE A 461 -8.23 -13.59 10.59
C PHE A 461 -8.72 -12.14 10.48
N SER A 462 -8.82 -11.41 11.60
CA SER A 462 -9.30 -10.02 11.57
C SER A 462 -8.33 -9.12 10.78
N VAL A 463 -7.04 -9.28 11.02
CA VAL A 463 -5.96 -8.58 10.32
C VAL A 463 -5.90 -9.00 8.86
N TRP A 464 -5.95 -10.31 8.58
CA TRP A 464 -5.96 -10.84 7.22
C TRP A 464 -7.13 -10.31 6.38
N LEU A 465 -8.34 -10.29 6.95
CA LEU A 465 -9.52 -9.80 6.26
C LEU A 465 -9.36 -8.31 5.92
N ALA A 466 -8.90 -7.51 6.88
CA ALA A 466 -8.65 -6.09 6.65
C ALA A 466 -7.62 -5.86 5.54
N TYR A 467 -6.49 -6.57 5.58
CA TYR A 467 -5.43 -6.46 4.57
C TYR A 467 -5.92 -6.88 3.19
N THR A 468 -6.70 -7.97 3.12
CA THR A 468 -7.30 -8.46 1.87
C THR A 468 -8.20 -7.42 1.23
N VAL A 469 -8.94 -6.64 2.01
CA VAL A 469 -9.90 -5.67 1.49
C VAL A 469 -9.22 -4.37 1.09
N VAL A 470 -8.33 -3.84 1.94
CA VAL A 470 -7.55 -2.62 1.66
C VAL A 470 -6.74 -2.76 0.37
N TRP A 471 -6.08 -3.90 0.20
CA TRP A 471 -5.22 -4.14 -0.96
C TRP A 471 -5.94 -4.76 -2.16
N MET A 472 -7.27 -4.93 -2.09
CA MET A 472 -8.05 -5.60 -3.12
C MET A 472 -7.91 -4.96 -4.50
N ALA A 473 -7.86 -3.63 -4.60
CA ALA A 473 -7.67 -2.94 -5.88
C ALA A 473 -6.34 -3.31 -6.55
N TYR A 474 -5.26 -3.46 -5.76
CA TYR A 474 -3.95 -3.86 -6.26
C TYR A 474 -3.95 -5.34 -6.65
N GLY A 475 -4.45 -6.21 -5.77
CA GLY A 475 -4.55 -7.64 -6.04
C GLY A 475 -5.38 -7.95 -7.28
N LEU A 476 -6.54 -7.30 -7.44
CA LEU A 476 -7.38 -7.49 -8.63
C LEU A 476 -6.75 -6.99 -9.92
N ARG A 477 -5.89 -5.97 -9.87
CA ARG A 477 -5.12 -5.54 -11.03
C ARG A 477 -4.12 -6.62 -11.45
N LEU A 478 -3.42 -7.22 -10.50
CA LEU A 478 -2.49 -8.33 -10.76
C LEU A 478 -3.22 -9.55 -11.37
N ILE A 479 -4.35 -9.94 -10.78
CA ILE A 479 -5.19 -11.02 -11.31
C ILE A 479 -5.74 -10.68 -12.70
N SER A 480 -6.26 -9.47 -12.90
CA SER A 480 -6.82 -9.07 -14.19
C SER A 480 -5.76 -9.08 -15.30
N SER A 481 -4.54 -8.61 -15.00
CA SER A 481 -3.42 -8.67 -15.96
C SER A 481 -3.07 -10.12 -16.33
N THR A 482 -3.07 -11.03 -15.34
CA THR A 482 -2.83 -12.46 -15.54
C THR A 482 -3.92 -13.10 -16.40
N LEU A 483 -5.20 -12.86 -16.08
CA LEU A 483 -6.32 -13.44 -16.82
C LEU A 483 -6.38 -12.95 -18.27
N LEU A 484 -5.95 -11.71 -18.54
CA LEU A 484 -5.90 -11.15 -19.89
C LEU A 484 -4.82 -11.77 -20.78
N GLN A 485 -3.81 -12.44 -20.21
CA GLN A 485 -2.79 -13.17 -20.97
C GLN A 485 -3.36 -14.43 -21.64
N VAL A 486 -4.48 -14.96 -21.14
CA VAL A 486 -5.16 -16.11 -21.75
C VAL A 486 -5.93 -15.64 -22.99
N GLY A 487 -5.48 -16.04 -24.18
CA GLY A 487 -6.12 -15.68 -25.44
C GLY A 487 -7.62 -16.06 -25.48
N PRO A 488 -8.51 -15.20 -26.02
CA PRO A 488 -9.93 -15.52 -26.13
C PRO A 488 -10.21 -16.75 -27.00
N GLU A 489 -9.33 -17.04 -27.96
CA GLU A 489 -9.45 -18.14 -28.90
C GLU A 489 -9.42 -19.50 -28.19
N LEU A 490 -8.65 -19.61 -27.09
CA LEU A 490 -8.56 -20.85 -26.30
C LEU A 490 -9.87 -21.15 -25.56
N GLU A 491 -10.52 -20.11 -25.02
CA GLU A 491 -11.82 -20.24 -24.36
C GLU A 491 -12.96 -20.45 -25.37
N GLU A 492 -12.83 -19.91 -26.57
CA GLU A 492 -13.76 -20.12 -27.69
C GLU A 492 -13.65 -21.53 -28.27
N ALA A 493 -12.43 -22.04 -28.47
CA ALA A 493 -12.20 -23.41 -28.90
C ALA A 493 -12.83 -24.42 -27.91
N ALA A 494 -12.62 -24.22 -26.60
CA ALA A 494 -13.24 -25.06 -25.58
C ALA A 494 -14.78 -24.95 -25.57
N ARG A 495 -15.35 -23.77 -25.84
CA ARG A 495 -16.81 -23.62 -26.01
C ARG A 495 -17.33 -24.37 -27.22
N SER A 496 -16.61 -24.33 -28.33
CA SER A 496 -16.97 -25.04 -29.57
C SER A 496 -17.00 -26.55 -29.39
N THR A 497 -16.19 -27.11 -28.48
CA THR A 497 -16.23 -28.54 -28.10
C THR A 497 -17.29 -28.87 -27.05
N GLY A 498 -18.19 -27.93 -26.70
CA GLY A 498 -19.27 -28.14 -25.74
C GLY A 498 -18.91 -27.92 -24.27
N ALA A 499 -17.73 -27.38 -23.95
CA ALA A 499 -17.33 -27.15 -22.56
C ALA A 499 -18.20 -26.05 -21.91
N THR A 500 -18.62 -26.32 -20.67
CA THR A 500 -19.32 -25.33 -19.83
C THR A 500 -18.36 -24.26 -19.30
N ARG A 501 -18.89 -23.11 -18.90
CA ARG A 501 -18.09 -22.00 -18.33
C ARG A 501 -17.19 -22.43 -17.15
N GLY A 502 -17.71 -23.27 -16.25
CA GLY A 502 -16.92 -23.78 -15.13
C GLY A 502 -15.78 -24.70 -15.58
N GLN A 503 -16.02 -25.54 -16.60
CA GLN A 503 -14.97 -26.39 -17.18
C GLN A 503 -13.89 -25.56 -17.87
N ILE A 504 -14.26 -24.51 -18.59
CA ILE A 504 -13.29 -23.60 -19.25
C ILE A 504 -12.42 -22.93 -18.18
N THR A 505 -13.02 -22.36 -17.15
CA THR A 505 -12.27 -21.73 -16.06
C THR A 505 -11.32 -22.72 -15.38
N ARG A 506 -11.80 -23.93 -15.06
CA ARG A 506 -11.02 -24.94 -14.33
C ARG A 506 -9.91 -25.59 -15.17
N HIS A 507 -10.15 -25.86 -16.45
CA HIS A 507 -9.24 -26.65 -17.29
C HIS A 507 -8.43 -25.81 -18.28
N VAL A 508 -8.84 -24.58 -18.58
CA VAL A 508 -8.17 -23.68 -19.54
C VAL A 508 -7.62 -22.46 -18.82
N THR A 509 -8.50 -21.61 -18.29
CA THR A 509 -8.12 -20.28 -17.79
C THR A 509 -7.17 -20.36 -16.58
N ILE A 510 -7.53 -21.12 -15.53
CA ILE A 510 -6.72 -21.23 -14.31
C ILE A 510 -5.36 -21.91 -14.56
N PRO A 511 -5.28 -23.08 -15.25
CA PRO A 511 -4.00 -23.75 -15.49
C PRO A 511 -3.02 -22.91 -16.31
N LEU A 512 -3.51 -22.17 -17.31
CA LEU A 512 -2.67 -21.26 -18.11
C LEU A 512 -2.24 -20.02 -17.31
N SER A 513 -3.08 -19.57 -16.37
CA SER A 513 -2.79 -18.43 -15.49
C SER A 513 -1.88 -18.76 -14.30
N ARG A 514 -1.56 -20.04 -14.05
CA ARG A 514 -0.93 -20.49 -12.78
C ARG A 514 0.35 -19.74 -12.42
N TYR A 515 1.20 -19.42 -13.39
CA TYR A 515 2.46 -18.72 -13.13
C TYR A 515 2.24 -17.24 -12.82
N GLY A 516 1.27 -16.60 -13.48
CA GLY A 516 0.85 -15.23 -13.11
C GLY A 516 0.16 -15.17 -11.75
N LEU A 517 -0.56 -16.24 -11.36
CA LEU A 517 -1.14 -16.34 -10.00
C LEU A 517 -0.06 -16.49 -8.93
N ILE A 518 0.99 -17.29 -9.18
CA ILE A 518 2.15 -17.39 -8.28
C ILE A 518 2.86 -16.03 -8.18
N GLY A 519 3.05 -15.33 -9.30
CA GLY A 519 3.61 -13.98 -9.29
C GLY A 519 2.76 -12.98 -8.52
N SER A 520 1.44 -13.03 -8.70
CA SER A 520 0.48 -12.21 -7.95
C SER A 520 0.55 -12.50 -6.45
N TRP A 521 0.69 -13.77 -6.07
CA TRP A 521 0.85 -14.20 -4.68
C TRP A 521 2.13 -13.66 -4.05
N LEU A 522 3.27 -13.77 -4.74
CA LEU A 522 4.55 -13.26 -4.24
C LEU A 522 4.55 -11.74 -4.10
N LEU A 523 3.87 -11.01 -5.00
CA LEU A 523 3.67 -9.58 -4.85
C LEU A 523 2.74 -9.23 -3.68
N MET A 524 1.66 -9.99 -3.49
CA MET A 524 0.76 -9.80 -2.34
C MET A 524 1.45 -10.10 -1.00
N PHE A 525 2.32 -11.11 -0.95
CA PHE A 525 3.20 -11.38 0.19
C PHE A 525 4.01 -10.13 0.55
N LEU A 526 4.74 -9.56 -0.41
CA LEU A 526 5.56 -8.36 -0.16
C LEU A 526 4.74 -7.14 0.26
N ILE A 527 3.53 -6.99 -0.29
CA ILE A 527 2.60 -5.92 0.09
C ILE A 527 2.10 -6.09 1.52
N PHE A 528 1.80 -7.31 1.95
CA PHE A 528 1.32 -7.58 3.31
C PHE A 528 2.44 -7.46 4.35
N GLU A 529 3.67 -7.87 4.04
CA GLU A 529 4.82 -7.72 4.96
C GLU A 529 5.14 -6.26 5.26
N ARG A 530 4.97 -5.36 4.27
CA ARG A 530 5.18 -3.92 4.48
C ARG A 530 3.99 -3.22 5.13
N GLU A 531 2.86 -3.88 5.31
CA GLU A 531 1.65 -3.26 5.85
C GLU A 531 1.77 -3.09 7.37
N TYR A 532 1.49 -1.87 7.84
CA TYR A 532 1.52 -1.53 9.26
C TYR A 532 0.26 -0.78 9.67
N SER A 533 -0.14 0.21 8.87
CA SER A 533 -1.19 1.16 9.20
C SER A 533 -2.55 0.50 9.48
N THR A 534 -2.93 -0.49 8.68
CA THR A 534 -4.20 -1.22 8.83
C THR A 534 -4.21 -2.09 10.09
N GLY A 535 -3.05 -2.59 10.51
CA GLY A 535 -2.92 -3.47 11.67
C GLY A 535 -2.97 -2.74 13.01
N VAL A 536 -2.67 -1.43 13.06
CA VAL A 536 -2.52 -0.67 14.31
C VAL A 536 -3.76 -0.76 15.21
N TYR A 537 -4.95 -0.56 14.67
CA TYR A 537 -6.20 -0.61 15.44
C TYR A 537 -6.72 -2.04 15.67
N LEU A 538 -6.20 -3.02 14.92
CA LEU A 538 -6.54 -4.44 15.07
C LEU A 538 -5.56 -5.17 16.01
N LEU A 539 -4.55 -4.47 16.52
CA LEU A 539 -3.57 -4.99 17.45
C LEU A 539 -4.26 -5.36 18.77
N SER A 540 -4.18 -6.63 19.12
CA SER A 540 -4.67 -7.23 20.35
C SER A 540 -3.82 -8.45 20.70
N PRO A 541 -3.88 -8.96 21.94
CA PRO A 541 -3.17 -10.20 22.27
C PRO A 541 -3.59 -11.34 21.34
N GLY A 542 -2.66 -11.82 20.51
CA GLY A 542 -2.89 -12.88 19.52
C GLY A 542 -2.82 -12.40 18.06
N THR A 543 -3.02 -11.11 17.80
CA THR A 543 -3.07 -10.51 16.46
C THR A 543 -1.87 -9.64 16.12
N GLU A 544 -0.82 -9.69 16.94
CA GLU A 544 0.39 -8.90 16.76
C GLU A 544 1.00 -9.16 15.38
N THR A 545 1.38 -8.10 14.66
CA THR A 545 2.17 -8.17 13.41
C THR A 545 3.37 -7.26 13.53
N ILE A 546 4.45 -7.52 12.78
CA ILE A 546 5.65 -6.67 12.83
C ILE A 546 5.27 -5.21 12.58
N GLY A 547 4.48 -4.93 11.53
CA GLY A 547 4.06 -3.57 11.19
C GLY A 547 3.31 -2.84 12.32
N SER A 548 2.29 -3.47 12.90
CA SER A 548 1.51 -2.88 14.00
C SER A 548 2.35 -2.73 15.29
N MET A 549 3.24 -3.69 15.54
CA MET A 549 4.15 -3.66 16.69
C MET A 549 5.19 -2.54 16.56
N LEU A 550 5.72 -2.27 15.36
CA LEU A 550 6.63 -1.14 15.13
C LEU A 550 5.98 0.18 15.55
N VAL A 551 4.71 0.41 15.18
CA VAL A 551 3.95 1.61 15.58
C VAL A 551 3.81 1.70 17.10
N SER A 552 3.40 0.62 17.76
CA SER A 552 3.20 0.59 19.21
C SER A 552 4.53 0.78 19.98
N LEU A 553 5.61 0.14 19.53
CA LEU A 553 6.92 0.22 20.18
C LEU A 553 7.59 1.58 19.96
N TRP A 554 7.37 2.18 18.79
CA TRP A 554 7.81 3.56 18.53
C TRP A 554 7.12 4.54 19.49
N ALA A 555 5.79 4.43 19.65
CA ALA A 555 5.04 5.25 20.60
C ALA A 555 5.48 5.03 22.07
N ALA A 556 5.97 3.82 22.40
CA ALA A 556 6.53 3.50 23.71
C ALA A 556 8.01 3.89 23.89
N GLY A 557 8.67 4.42 22.86
CA GLY A 557 10.10 4.78 22.91
C GLY A 557 11.07 3.59 22.89
N ALA A 558 10.61 2.38 22.54
CA ALA A 558 11.41 1.16 22.54
C ALA A 558 12.29 1.04 21.28
N ILE A 559 13.19 2.00 21.08
CA ILE A 559 14.01 2.19 19.87
C ILE A 559 14.83 0.95 19.48
N ASP A 560 15.42 0.25 20.45
CA ASP A 560 16.27 -0.92 20.17
C ASP A 560 15.45 -2.06 19.55
N ILE A 561 14.26 -2.33 20.12
CA ILE A 561 13.35 -3.36 19.63
C ILE A 561 12.80 -2.97 18.25
N VAL A 562 12.47 -1.68 18.05
CA VAL A 562 12.06 -1.15 16.74
C VAL A 562 13.13 -1.40 15.68
N ALA A 563 14.42 -1.16 16.00
CA ALA A 563 15.52 -1.41 15.07
C ALA A 563 15.65 -2.88 14.70
N ALA A 564 15.65 -3.77 15.69
CA ALA A 564 15.82 -5.20 15.46
C ALA A 564 14.62 -5.82 14.73
N LEU A 565 13.38 -5.44 15.04
CA LEU A 565 12.20 -5.85 14.27
C LEU A 565 12.20 -5.28 12.85
N SER A 566 12.65 -4.04 12.67
CA SER A 566 12.79 -3.43 11.34
C SER A 566 13.82 -4.18 10.49
N PHE A 567 14.95 -4.59 11.09
CA PHE A 567 15.95 -5.43 10.44
C PHE A 567 15.38 -6.79 10.02
N ILE A 568 14.64 -7.46 10.91
CA ILE A 568 13.96 -8.72 10.59
C ILE A 568 12.99 -8.52 9.43
N ASN A 569 12.17 -7.46 9.45
CA ASN A 569 11.24 -7.15 8.36
C ASN A 569 11.96 -6.94 7.02
N ILE A 570 13.05 -6.15 7.01
CA ILE A 570 13.87 -5.94 5.82
C ILE A 570 14.38 -7.29 5.28
N LEU A 571 14.86 -8.18 6.16
CA LEU A 571 15.34 -9.50 5.76
C LEU A 571 14.22 -10.36 5.13
N LEU A 572 13.01 -10.34 5.71
CA LEU A 572 11.85 -11.03 5.15
C LEU A 572 11.49 -10.50 3.76
N VAL A 573 11.49 -9.18 3.58
CA VAL A 573 11.24 -8.52 2.30
C VAL A 573 12.32 -8.87 1.27
N VAL A 574 13.60 -8.83 1.64
CA VAL A 574 14.73 -9.16 0.75
C VAL A 574 14.66 -10.62 0.30
N VAL A 575 14.39 -11.55 1.23
CA VAL A 575 14.22 -12.98 0.92
C VAL A 575 13.02 -13.18 0.00
N GLY A 576 11.87 -12.58 0.31
CA GLY A 576 10.67 -12.67 -0.52
C GLY A 576 10.88 -12.12 -1.93
N LEU A 577 11.59 -10.98 -2.05
CA LEU A 577 11.93 -10.38 -3.34
C LEU A 577 12.90 -11.27 -4.13
N GLY A 578 13.91 -11.84 -3.48
CA GLY A 578 14.83 -12.79 -4.11
C GLY A 578 14.12 -14.02 -4.66
N ILE A 579 13.14 -14.55 -3.91
CA ILE A 579 12.28 -15.66 -4.37
C ILE A 579 11.43 -15.21 -5.57
N ALA A 580 10.77 -14.05 -5.49
CA ALA A 580 9.96 -13.51 -6.58
C ALA A 580 10.74 -13.35 -7.89
N LEU A 581 11.95 -12.80 -7.82
CA LEU A 581 12.83 -12.63 -8.98
C LEU A 581 13.25 -13.99 -9.56
N ARG A 582 13.50 -15.00 -8.73
CA ARG A 582 13.87 -16.36 -9.18
C ARG A 582 12.74 -17.06 -9.94
N PHE A 583 11.49 -16.81 -9.57
CA PHE A 583 10.31 -17.34 -10.29
C PHE A 583 9.99 -16.58 -11.58
N GLY A 584 10.83 -15.64 -12.01
CA GLY A 584 10.64 -14.88 -13.24
C GLY A 584 9.48 -13.89 -13.14
N VAL A 585 9.07 -13.51 -11.91
CA VAL A 585 8.08 -12.46 -11.69
C VAL A 585 8.69 -11.15 -12.15
N LYS A 586 8.30 -10.71 -13.35
CA LYS A 586 8.65 -9.40 -13.83
C LYS A 586 7.79 -8.39 -13.09
N ILE A 587 8.38 -7.70 -12.13
CA ILE A 587 7.70 -6.71 -11.27
C ILE A 587 7.17 -5.50 -12.09
N HIS A 588 7.60 -5.38 -13.35
CA HIS A 588 7.25 -4.29 -14.28
C HIS A 588 6.20 -4.66 -15.34
N ASP A 589 5.80 -5.94 -15.45
CA ASP A 589 4.73 -6.42 -16.34
C ASP A 589 3.43 -6.58 -15.53
#